data_AF-B3NWJ0-F1
#
_entry.id   AF-B3NWJ0-F1
#
_cell.length_a   1.000
_cell.length_b   1.000
_cell.length_c   1.000
_cell.angle_alpha   90.00
_cell.angle_beta   90.00
_cell.angle_gamma   90.00
#
_symmetry.space_group_name_H-M   'P 1'
#
loop_
_entity.id
_entity.type
_entity.pdbx_description
1 polymer ?
#
loop_
_entity_poly.entity_id
_entity_poly.type
_entity_poly.pdbx_seq_one_letter_code
_entity_poly.pdbx_strand_id
1 'polypeptide(L)' 'MSDQFNFNDAFNSQTMRGRANVAKATWASMGLVYALVKLHRRNSKRREAQLYCKGCQQAMLHA' A
#
# COMPACT_ATOMS: atom_id res chain seq x y z
N MET A 1 -12.21 29.56 14.63
CA MET A 1 -13.04 29.47 13.42
C MET A 1 -12.72 28.15 12.78
N SER A 2 -13.69 27.24 12.70
CA SER A 2 -13.53 25.99 11.95
C SER A 2 -13.56 26.34 10.46
N ASP A 3 -12.39 26.59 9.88
CA ASP A 3 -12.23 26.75 8.44
C ASP A 3 -12.79 25.50 7.77
N GLN A 4 -13.95 25.63 7.14
CA GLN A 4 -14.64 24.56 6.45
C GLN A 4 -13.77 24.16 5.25
N PHE A 5 -13.03 23.06 5.40
CA PHE A 5 -12.13 22.56 4.36
C PHE A 5 -12.92 22.26 3.08
N ASN A 6 -12.74 23.08 2.06
CA ASN A 6 -13.41 22.89 0.79
C ASN A 6 -12.57 21.97 -0.10
N PHE A 7 -13.01 20.71 -0.22
CA PHE A 7 -12.31 19.70 -1.00
C PHE A 7 -12.12 20.09 -2.47
N ASN A 8 -13.07 20.84 -3.05
CA ASN A 8 -12.97 21.28 -4.44
C ASN A 8 -11.84 22.31 -4.65
N ASP A 9 -11.55 23.15 -3.66
CA ASP A 9 -10.45 24.11 -3.75
C ASP A 9 -9.09 23.46 -3.44
N ALA A 10 -9.08 22.49 -2.52
CA ALA A 10 -7.87 21.78 -2.13
C ALA A 10 -7.42 20.72 -3.14
N PHE A 11 -8.36 20.09 -3.86
CA PHE A 11 -8.12 19.00 -4.82
C PHE A 11 -8.79 19.31 -6.17
N ASN A 12 -8.30 20.33 -6.87
CA ASN A 12 -8.69 20.60 -8.27
C ASN A 12 -7.54 20.37 -9.26
N SER A 13 -7.92 20.21 -10.52
CA SER A 13 -7.01 20.07 -11.66
C SER A 13 -6.63 21.41 -12.29
N GLN A 14 -7.15 22.54 -11.82
CA GLN A 14 -6.99 23.84 -12.47
C GLN A 14 -5.87 24.66 -11.83
N THR A 15 -5.80 24.69 -10.50
CA THR A 15 -4.79 25.46 -9.76
C THR A 15 -3.53 24.62 -9.50
N MET A 16 -2.37 25.29 -9.44
CA MET A 16 -1.10 24.62 -9.14
C MET A 16 -1.11 23.95 -7.75
N ARG A 17 -1.76 24.56 -6.76
CA ARG A 17 -1.93 24.00 -5.41
C ARG A 17 -2.81 22.74 -5.42
N GLY A 18 -3.94 22.79 -6.12
CA GLY A 18 -4.83 21.63 -6.29
C GLY A 18 -4.11 20.44 -6.94
N ARG A 19 -3.37 20.69 -8.02
CA ARG A 19 -2.59 19.67 -8.72
C ARG A 19 -1.52 19.03 -7.82
N ALA A 20 -0.82 19.84 -7.02
CA ALA A 20 0.19 19.34 -6.10
C ALA A 20 -0.42 18.43 -5.02
N ASN A 21 -1.59 18.78 -4.49
CA ASN A 21 -2.29 17.97 -3.49
C ASN A 21 -2.80 16.65 -4.09
N VAL A 22 -3.38 16.68 -5.30
CA VAL A 22 -3.79 15.47 -6.02
C VAL A 22 -2.60 14.55 -6.31
N ALA A 23 -1.47 15.11 -6.73
CA ALA A 23 -0.24 14.34 -6.95
C ALA A 23 0.24 13.69 -5.64
N LYS A 24 0.25 14.42 -4.53
CA LYS A 24 0.59 13.87 -3.20
C LYS A 24 -0.34 12.73 -2.79
N ALA A 25 -1.65 12.91 -2.95
CA ALA A 25 -2.64 11.87 -2.64
C ALA A 25 -2.45 10.62 -3.54
N THR A 26 -2.10 10.82 -4.81
CA THR A 26 -1.83 9.72 -5.75
C THR A 26 -0.60 8.92 -5.32
N TRP A 27 0.52 9.57 -5.02
CA TRP A 27 1.71 8.87 -4.55
C TRP A 27 1.52 8.19 -3.20
N ALA A 28 0.81 8.83 -2.27
CA ALA A 28 0.48 8.24 -0.97
C ALA A 28 -0.39 6.98 -1.11
N SER A 29 -1.43 7.04 -1.95
CA SER A 29 -2.31 5.89 -2.21
C SER A 29 -1.59 4.75 -2.92
N MET A 30 -0.75 5.04 -3.91
CA MET A 30 0.11 4.02 -4.55
C MET A 30 1.06 3.36 -3.52
N GLY A 31 1.68 4.15 -2.66
CA GLY A 31 2.54 3.64 -1.59
C GLY A 31 1.79 2.73 -0.61
N LEU A 32 0.57 3.12 -0.22
CA LEU A 32 -0.30 2.33 0.64
C LEU A 32 -0.67 0.98 -0.02
N VAL A 33 -1.10 1.00 -1.28
CA VAL A 33 -1.45 -0.22 -2.02
C VAL A 33 -0.24 -1.15 -2.13
N TYR A 34 0.93 -0.61 -2.46
CA TYR A 34 2.16 -1.41 -2.52
C TYR A 34 2.50 -2.05 -1.16
N ALA A 35 2.40 -1.29 -0.08
CA ALA A 35 2.65 -1.81 1.27
C ALA A 35 1.67 -2.93 1.64
N LEU A 36 0.38 -2.75 1.36
CA LEU A 36 -0.66 -3.76 1.60
C LEU A 36 -0.39 -5.03 0.80
N VAL A 37 -0.11 -4.93 -0.50
CA VAL A 37 0.22 -6.10 -1.33
C VAL A 37 1.47 -6.81 -0.81
N LYS A 38 2.50 -6.07 -0.40
CA LYS A 38 3.73 -6.65 0.16
C LYS A 38 3.48 -7.37 1.48
N LEU A 39 2.67 -6.79 2.37
CA LEU A 39 2.25 -7.43 3.62
C LEU A 39 1.41 -8.67 3.37
N HIS A 40 0.47 -8.61 2.43
CA HIS A 40 -0.38 -9.73 2.07
C HIS A 40 0.44 -10.90 1.52
N ARG A 41 1.38 -10.64 0.61
CA ARG A 41 2.30 -11.66 0.08
C ARG A 41 3.19 -12.25 1.17
N ARG A 42 3.69 -11.43 2.10
CA ARG A 42 4.47 -11.92 3.26
C ARG A 42 3.64 -12.79 4.18
N ASN A 43 2.39 -12.42 4.44
CA ASN A 43 1.48 -13.18 5.29
C ASN A 43 1.10 -14.52 4.64
N SER A 44 0.81 -14.54 3.33
CA SER A 44 0.58 -15.80 2.60
C SER A 44 1.79 -16.73 2.71
N LYS A 45 3.01 -16.24 2.46
CA LYS A 45 4.24 -17.04 2.60
C LYS A 45 4.47 -17.55 4.02
N ARG A 46 4.20 -16.73 5.05
CA ARG A 46 4.30 -17.15 6.45
C ARG A 46 3.27 -18.22 6.80
N ARG A 47 2.05 -18.09 6.29
CA ARG A 47 0.97 -19.05 6.53
C ARG A 47 1.29 -20.40 5.88
N GLU A 48 1.81 -20.38 4.66
CA GLU A 48 2.35 -21.59 4.00
C GLU A 48 3.51 -22.17 4.79
N ALA A 49 4.49 -21.36 5.21
CA ALA A 49 5.61 -21.82 6.02
C ALA A 49 5.17 -22.45 7.36
N GLN A 50 4.07 -21.99 7.95
CA GLN A 50 3.51 -22.57 9.17
C GLN A 50 2.73 -23.88 8.94
N LEU A 51 2.22 -24.11 7.72
CA LEU A 51 1.55 -25.36 7.36
C LEU A 51 2.52 -26.53 7.15
N TYR A 52 3.77 -26.24 6.76
CA TYR A 52 4.79 -27.27 6.50
C TYR A 52 5.77 -27.41 7.68
N CYS A 53 6.08 -28.65 8.06
CA CYS A 53 7.15 -28.93 9.01
C CYS A 53 8.50 -28.38 8.48
N LYS A 54 9.39 -27.92 9.39
CA LYS A 54 10.71 -27.34 9.01
C LYS A 54 11.51 -28.22 8.03
N GLY A 55 11.44 -29.55 8.17
CA GLY A 55 12.07 -30.49 7.23
C GLY A 55 11.44 -30.51 5.83
N CYS A 56 10.11 -30.37 5.74
CA CYS A 56 9.38 -30.29 4.46
C CYS A 56 9.68 -28.98 3.71
N GLN A 57 9.86 -27.86 4.44
CA GLN A 57 10.28 -26.60 3.82
C GLN A 57 11.68 -26.68 3.20
N GLN A 58 12.61 -27.38 3.84
CA GLN A 58 13.98 -27.54 3.35
C GLN A 58 14.03 -28.44 2.10
N ALA A 59 13.18 -29.46 2.03
CA ALA A 59 13.03 -30.30 0.83
C ALA A 59 12.46 -29.54 -0.37
N MET A 60 11.49 -28.64 -0.16
CA MET A 60 10.94 -27.80 -1.25
C MET A 60 11.88 -26.69 -1.74
N LEU A 61 12.87 -26.29 -0.94
CA LEU A 61 13.86 -25.28 -1.31
C LEU A 61 15.03 -25.87 -2.12
N HIS A 62 15.23 -27.18 -2.08
CA HIS A 62 16.32 -27.92 -2.74
C HIS A 62 15.83 -28.89 -3.85
N ALA A 63 14.53 -28.88 -4.17
CA ALA A 63 13.96 -29.58 -5.32
C ALA A 63 13.94 -28.67 -6.55
#